data_AF-F9LZG0-F1
#
_entry.id   AF-F9LZG0-F1
#
_cell.length_a   1.000
_cell.length_b   1.000
_cell.length_c   1.000
_cell.angle_alpha   90.00
_cell.angle_beta   90.00
_cell.angle_gamma   90.00
#
_symmetry.space_group_name_H-M   'P 1'
#
loop_
_entity.id
_entity.type
_entity.pdbx_description
1 polymer ?
#
loop_
_entity_poly.entity_id
_entity_poly.type
_entity_poly.pdbx_seq_one_letter_code
_entity_poly.pdbx_strand_id
1 'polypeptide(L)'
;MEIKEISYQDRLPKTMNSKFNYFVKDFLNEYSDQLNKLDFNETLTINKEYEGDLEVYFVEFMFCKKGKGGFFSLDRTDNKLFVSCNDELWGTVILE
;
A
#
# COMPACT_ATOMS: atom_id res chain seq x y z
N MET A 1 2.58 -4.14 10.72
CA MET A 1 2.87 -5.01 9.56
C MET A 1 4.21 -4.60 9.01
N GLU A 2 5.04 -5.57 8.65
CA GLU A 2 6.37 -5.31 8.12
C GLU A 2 6.38 -5.44 6.60
N ILE A 3 7.29 -4.71 5.94
CA ILE A 3 7.44 -4.70 4.49
C ILE A 3 8.35 -5.85 4.07
N LYS A 4 7.84 -6.74 3.21
CA LYS A 4 8.64 -7.80 2.58
C LYS A 4 9.28 -7.33 1.28
N GLU A 5 8.50 -6.69 0.43
CA GLU A 5 8.92 -6.31 -0.91
C GLU A 5 8.22 -5.03 -1.34
N ILE A 6 8.94 -4.18 -2.08
CA ILE A 6 8.39 -3.00 -2.75
C ILE A 6 8.68 -3.13 -4.24
N SER A 7 7.62 -3.08 -5.03
CA SER A 7 7.68 -2.99 -6.49
C SER A 7 7.23 -1.60 -6.93
N TYR A 8 8.16 -0.81 -7.45
CA TYR A 8 7.88 0.53 -7.99
C TYR A 8 7.43 0.42 -9.45
N GLN A 9 6.57 1.33 -9.90
CA GLN A 9 6.25 1.44 -11.32
C GLN A 9 7.42 2.01 -12.13
N ASP A 10 7.82 1.31 -13.19
CA ASP A 10 8.95 1.68 -14.05
C ASP A 10 8.77 3.03 -14.76
N ARG A 11 7.52 3.47 -14.92
CA ARG A 11 7.17 4.73 -15.59
C ARG A 11 7.48 5.96 -14.75
N LEU A 12 7.66 5.79 -13.44
CA LEU A 12 7.93 6.89 -12.54
C LEU A 12 9.42 7.22 -12.45
N PRO A 13 9.77 8.52 -12.35
CA PRO A 13 11.14 8.91 -12.03
C PRO A 13 11.59 8.27 -10.71
N LYS A 14 12.79 7.69 -10.68
CA LYS A 14 13.38 7.11 -9.45
C LYS A 14 13.46 8.10 -8.29
N THR A 15 13.46 9.40 -8.58
CA THR A 15 13.40 10.47 -7.57
C THR A 15 12.11 10.46 -6.75
N MET A 16 11.03 9.84 -7.24
CA MET A 16 9.76 9.69 -6.51
C MET A 16 9.78 8.52 -5.53
N ASN A 17 10.75 7.59 -5.62
CA ASN A 17 10.82 6.42 -4.73
C ASN A 17 10.97 6.83 -3.26
N SER A 18 11.69 7.94 -2.97
CA SER A 18 11.82 8.44 -1.60
C SER A 18 10.49 8.92 -1.03
N LYS A 19 9.68 9.63 -1.82
CA LYS A 19 8.33 10.09 -1.45
C LYS A 19 7.39 8.90 -1.27
N PHE A 20 7.41 7.96 -2.20
CA PHE A 20 6.66 6.70 -2.10
C PHE A 20 6.97 5.96 -0.79
N ASN A 21 8.26 5.79 -0.46
CA ASN A 21 8.67 5.11 0.76
C ASN A 21 8.23 5.84 2.02
N TYR A 22 8.24 7.17 1.99
CA TYR A 22 7.70 7.98 3.08
C TYR A 22 6.20 7.77 3.25
N PHE A 23 5.41 7.84 2.17
CA PHE A 23 3.96 7.61 2.18
C PHE A 23 3.60 6.23 2.74
N VAL A 24 4.28 5.18 2.28
CA VAL A 24 4.06 3.81 2.78
C VAL A 24 4.38 3.71 4.27
N LYS A 25 5.52 4.27 4.70
CA LYS A 25 5.93 4.19 6.11
C LYS A 25 4.95 4.93 7.01
N ASP A 26 4.52 6.13 6.60
CA ASP A 26 3.54 6.93 7.31
C ASP A 26 2.19 6.21 7.43
N PHE A 27 1.68 5.68 6.32
CA PHE A 27 0.46 4.86 6.31
C PHE A 27 0.56 3.64 7.26
N LEU A 28 1.66 2.88 7.20
CA LEU A 28 1.82 1.70 8.05
C LEU A 28 1.95 2.06 9.53
N ASN A 29 2.58 3.19 9.87
CA ASN A 29 2.64 3.65 11.25
C ASN A 29 1.26 3.96 11.83
N GLU A 30 0.37 4.53 11.01
CA GLU A 30 -0.96 4.96 11.46
C GLU A 30 -1.98 3.81 11.44
N TYR A 31 -1.96 2.96 10.41
CA TYR A 31 -3.04 2.01 10.15
C TYR A 31 -2.69 0.54 10.46
N SER A 32 -1.43 0.19 10.76
CA SER A 32 -1.01 -1.21 10.95
C SER A 32 -1.91 -2.02 11.89
N ASP A 33 -2.33 -1.44 13.02
CA ASP A 33 -3.20 -2.12 13.99
C ASP A 33 -4.60 -2.39 13.45
N GLN A 34 -5.12 -1.49 12.61
CA GLN A 34 -6.40 -1.69 11.92
C GLN A 34 -6.26 -2.78 10.84
N LEU A 35 -5.20 -2.75 10.03
CA LEU A 35 -4.96 -3.75 8.98
C LEU A 35 -4.81 -5.18 9.54
N ASN A 36 -4.28 -5.30 10.76
CA ASN A 36 -4.16 -6.57 11.46
C ASN A 36 -5.51 -7.16 11.88
N LYS A 37 -6.52 -6.31 12.10
CA LYS A 37 -7.87 -6.70 12.56
C LYS A 37 -8.84 -7.02 11.42
N LEU A 38 -8.50 -6.69 10.18
CA LEU A 38 -9.31 -7.02 9.01
C LEU A 38 -9.45 -8.54 8.84
N ASP A 39 -10.65 -8.97 8.47
CA ASP A 39 -10.92 -10.36 8.12
C ASP A 39 -10.22 -10.74 6.81
N PHE A 40 -10.07 -12.04 6.60
CA PHE A 40 -9.43 -12.57 5.39
C PHE A 40 -10.15 -12.10 4.12
N ASN A 41 -9.38 -11.78 3.08
CA ASN A 41 -9.85 -11.25 1.79
C ASN A 41 -10.51 -9.86 1.85
N GLU A 42 -10.58 -9.20 3.01
CA GLU A 42 -11.07 -7.82 3.09
C GLU A 42 -10.12 -6.84 2.40
N THR A 43 -10.70 -5.72 1.98
CA THR A 43 -9.97 -4.62 1.36
C THR A 43 -10.32 -3.33 2.09
N LEU A 44 -9.31 -2.51 2.37
CA LEU A 44 -9.46 -1.19 2.97
C LEU A 44 -8.82 -0.17 2.04
N THR A 45 -9.57 0.89 1.71
CA THR A 45 -9.06 2.02 0.94
C THR A 45 -9.02 3.26 1.83
N ILE A 46 -7.88 3.92 1.89
CA ILE A 46 -7.67 5.17 2.62
C ILE A 46 -7.07 6.20 1.67
N ASN A 47 -7.63 7.41 1.68
CA ASN A 47 -7.09 8.54 0.92
C ASN A 47 -6.42 9.52 1.88
N LYS A 48 -5.21 9.96 1.55
CA LYS A 48 -4.47 10.98 2.30
C LYS A 48 -3.96 12.06 1.37
N GLU A 49 -3.89 13.26 1.92
CA GLU A 49 -3.24 14.41 1.29
C GLU A 49 -1.89 14.62 1.96
N TYR A 50 -0.84 14.77 1.17
CA TYR A 50 0.49 15.12 1.64
C TYR A 50 0.92 16.44 1.02
N GLU A 51 1.19 17.43 1.87
CA GLU A 51 1.73 18.73 1.47
C GLU A 51 3.26 18.71 1.60
N GLY A 52 3.96 19.05 0.51
CA GLY A 52 5.38 19.40 0.50
C GLY A 52 5.57 20.88 0.17
N ASP A 53 6.83 21.32 0.11
CA ASP A 53 7.18 22.76 -0.02
C ASP A 53 6.44 23.48 -1.17
N LEU A 54 6.20 22.82 -2.31
CA LEU A 54 5.52 23.38 -3.49
C LEU A 54 4.59 22.37 -4.21
N GLU A 55 4.34 21.22 -3.60
CA GLU A 55 3.64 20.10 -4.24
C GLU A 55 2.62 19.51 -3.28
N VAL A 56 1.42 19.20 -3.78
CA VAL A 56 0.40 18.47 -3.05
C VAL A 56 0.20 17.12 -3.71
N TYR A 57 0.15 16.06 -2.90
CA TYR A 57 -0.01 14.69 -3.35
C TYR A 57 -1.30 14.11 -2.78
N PHE A 58 -2.23 13.75 -3.65
CA PHE A 58 -3.41 12.98 -3.27
C PHE A 58 -3.06 11.50 -3.41
N VAL A 59 -2.89 10.81 -2.28
CA VAL A 59 -2.42 9.43 -2.24
C VAL A 59 -3.55 8.50 -1.80
N GLU A 60 -3.88 7.55 -2.66
CA GLU A 60 -4.78 6.44 -2.36
C GLU A 60 -3.98 5.22 -1.95
N PHE A 61 -4.33 4.65 -0.79
CA PHE A 61 -3.80 3.42 -0.26
C PHE A 61 -4.89 2.35 -0.29
N MET A 62 -4.79 1.39 -1.21
CA MET A 62 -5.69 0.24 -1.27
C MET A 62 -4.98 -0.98 -0.69
N PHE A 63 -5.30 -1.31 0.56
CA PHE A 63 -4.80 -2.50 1.24
C PHE A 63 -5.73 -3.70 0.99
N CYS A 64 -5.13 -4.82 0.62
CA CYS A 64 -5.76 -6.09 0.32
C CYS A 64 -5.25 -7.14 1.31
N LYS A 65 -6.10 -7.58 2.26
CA LYS A 65 -5.75 -8.63 3.22
C LYS A 65 -5.59 -9.97 2.49
N LYS A 66 -4.55 -10.74 2.87
CA LYS A 66 -4.38 -12.12 2.42
C LYS A 66 -5.60 -12.96 2.81
N GLY A 67 -5.90 -13.97 2.01
CA GLY A 67 -6.98 -14.90 2.30
C GLY A 67 -6.59 -15.88 3.41
N LYS A 68 -7.55 -16.72 3.79
CA LYS A 68 -7.37 -17.72 4.85
C LYS A 68 -6.51 -18.90 4.36
N GLY A 69 -6.50 -19.13 3.05
CA GLY A 69 -5.82 -20.24 2.42
C GLY A 69 -6.57 -21.57 2.59
N GLY A 70 -6.29 -22.52 1.70
CA GLY A 70 -6.83 -23.88 1.71
C GLY A 70 -6.36 -24.67 0.48
N PHE A 71 -6.50 -26.01 0.52
CA PHE A 71 -5.94 -26.93 -0.49
C PHE A 71 -6.44 -26.70 -1.93
N PHE A 72 -7.43 -25.82 -2.13
CA PHE A 72 -7.97 -25.39 -3.43
C PHE A 72 -8.36 -23.90 -3.49
N SER A 73 -7.88 -23.05 -2.57
CA SER A 73 -8.33 -21.65 -2.53
C SER A 73 -7.66 -20.79 -3.61
N LEU A 74 -8.45 -20.04 -4.38
CA LEU A 74 -8.00 -18.92 -5.23
C LEU A 74 -7.71 -17.64 -4.43
N ASP A 75 -7.45 -17.79 -3.12
CA ASP A 75 -7.25 -16.71 -2.17
C ASP A 75 -5.95 -15.94 -2.44
N ARG A 76 -5.92 -14.67 -2.02
CA ARG A 76 -4.70 -13.85 -2.03
C ARG A 76 -3.66 -14.48 -1.11
N THR A 77 -2.46 -14.75 -1.64
CA THR A 77 -1.36 -15.36 -0.88
C THR A 77 -0.71 -14.41 0.12
N ASP A 78 -0.72 -13.12 -0.20
CA ASP A 78 -0.01 -12.09 0.56
C ASP A 78 -0.88 -10.88 0.82
N ASN A 79 -0.55 -10.15 1.88
CA ASN A 79 -1.10 -8.82 2.12
C ASN A 79 -0.47 -7.88 1.09
N LYS A 80 -1.30 -7.16 0.34
CA LYS A 80 -0.83 -6.24 -0.71
C LYS A 80 -1.33 -4.84 -0.43
N LEU A 81 -0.45 -3.86 -0.55
CA LEU A 81 -0.80 -2.45 -0.49
C LEU A 81 -0.48 -1.81 -1.84
N PHE A 82 -1.52 -1.35 -2.53
CA PHE A 82 -1.38 -0.57 -3.74
C PHE A 82 -1.38 0.90 -3.35
N VAL A 83 -0.42 1.65 -3.87
CA VAL A 83 -0.29 3.08 -3.59
C VAL A 83 -0.37 3.81 -4.91
N SER A 84 -1.45 4.57 -5.07
CA SER A 84 -1.69 5.44 -6.22
C SER A 84 -1.55 6.87 -5.77
N CYS A 85 -0.99 7.73 -6.61
CA CYS A 85 -0.94 9.15 -6.35
C CYS A 85 -1.42 9.94 -7.56
N ASN A 86 -2.33 10.89 -7.32
CA ASN A 86 -3.03 11.65 -8.35
C ASN A 86 -3.63 10.73 -9.42
N ASP A 87 -4.34 9.68 -8.97
CA ASP A 87 -4.98 8.64 -9.78
C ASP A 87 -4.02 7.73 -10.60
N GLU A 88 -2.70 7.88 -10.44
CA GLU A 88 -1.71 7.02 -11.09
C GLU A 88 -1.12 6.02 -10.09
N LEU A 89 -1.09 4.73 -10.44
CA LEU A 89 -0.42 3.72 -9.61
C LEU A 89 1.08 4.01 -9.53
N TRP A 90 1.61 4.19 -8.33
CA TRP A 90 3.03 4.42 -8.12
C TRP A 90 3.81 3.17 -7.75
N GLY A 91 3.16 2.21 -7.10
CA GLY A 91 3.81 0.97 -6.72
C GLY A 91 2.92 0.05 -5.91
N THR A 92 3.45 -1.14 -5.67
CA THR A 92 2.81 -2.19 -4.85
C THR A 92 3.77 -2.65 -3.78
N VAL A 93 3.28 -2.80 -2.56
CA VAL A 93 4.04 -3.28 -1.40
C VAL A 93 3.46 -4.61 -0.95
N ILE A 94 4.32 -5.60 -0.77
CA ILE A 94 3.98 -6.88 -0.15
C ILE A 94 4.30 -6.81 1.33
N LEU A 95 3.33 -7.15 2.18
CA LEU A 95 3.39 -7.03 3.63
C LEU A 95 3.26 -8.42 4.29
N GLU A 96 3.83 -8.58 5.49
CA GLU A 96 3.68 -9.81 6.31
C GLU A 96 2.25 -10.07 6.81
#